data_AF-A0A7J5JSH7-F1
#
_entry.id   AF-A0A7J5JSH7-F1
#
_cell.length_a   1.000
_cell.length_b   1.000
_cell.length_c   1.000
_cell.angle_alpha   90.00
_cell.angle_beta   90.00
_cell.angle_gamma   90.00
#
_symmetry.space_group_name_H-M   'P 1'
#
loop_
_entity.id
_entity.type
_entity.pdbx_description
1 polymer ?
#
loop_
_entity_poly.entity_id
_entity_poly.type
_entity_poly.pdbx_seq_one_letter_code
_entity_poly.pdbx_strand_id
1 'polypeptide(L)'
;MNKTILKIANLISMSPQSGKESGLMGGKMGRTLFYYELSRMTGIKSYNDMADLLLEEIVCDVERMKDTSLESGLSGIGWGVNYAIQNSFVDADEEVLDELENYLFTEDWEFIDISSTFTFLSPAIYLLSKLEETPVSVPYDNYLSILIETCKSHFSIKKSKTLDLINSMLYFLLGLKRMNVCHQDVDPLIHEILSYLISHEKMKNDSRGDVSILLSLLKQIPHSTDLKEEAVANLKEIANSSQWNLVAYKKFLWQQFLFADSIGEEDSKLDEFLLHFDFETEDAKEILLPLGLCLINKKK
;
A
#
# COMPACT_ATOMS: atom_id res chain seq x y z
N MET A 1 0.30 -2.61 -24.28
CA MET A 1 0.99 -2.40 -23.00
C MET A 1 2.06 -1.30 -23.05
N ASN A 2 3.20 -1.45 -23.75
CA ASN A 2 4.25 -0.39 -23.77
C ASN A 2 3.74 0.99 -24.24
N LYS A 3 2.91 1.02 -25.29
CA LYS A 3 2.26 2.26 -25.77
C LYS A 3 1.38 2.92 -24.71
N THR A 4 0.70 2.11 -23.88
CA THR A 4 -0.15 2.58 -22.78
C THR A 4 0.69 3.20 -21.67
N ILE A 5 1.78 2.54 -21.27
CA ILE A 5 2.71 3.04 -20.25
C ILE A 5 3.35 4.36 -20.70
N LEU A 6 3.74 4.48 -21.97
CA LEU A 6 4.25 5.76 -22.51
C LEU A 6 3.18 6.85 -22.58
N LYS A 7 1.92 6.51 -22.89
CA LYS A 7 0.79 7.46 -22.80
C LYS A 7 0.62 7.96 -21.36
N ILE A 8 0.65 7.05 -20.39
CA ILE A 8 0.58 7.38 -18.95
C ILE A 8 1.73 8.30 -18.55
N ALA A 9 2.96 7.98 -18.96
CA ALA A 9 4.14 8.79 -18.66
C ALA A 9 3.98 10.23 -19.16
N ASN A 10 3.57 10.41 -20.43
CA ASN A 10 3.31 11.73 -21.00
C ASN A 10 2.25 12.51 -20.20
N LEU A 11 1.16 11.86 -19.80
CA LEU A 11 0.09 12.49 -19.02
C LEU A 11 0.56 12.88 -17.61
N ILE A 12 1.39 12.06 -16.96
CA ILE A 12 1.97 12.36 -15.64
C ILE A 12 2.90 13.58 -15.73
N SER A 13 3.76 13.65 -16.75
CA SER A 13 4.71 14.76 -16.94
C SER A 13 4.02 16.09 -17.26
N MET A 14 2.82 16.07 -17.86
CA MET A 14 2.07 17.28 -18.23
C MET A 14 1.13 17.80 -17.14
N SER A 15 0.90 17.07 -16.05
CA SER A 15 -0.04 17.46 -15.00
C SER A 15 0.55 18.56 -14.10
N PRO A 16 -0.09 19.73 -13.90
CA PRO A 16 0.44 20.82 -13.06
C PRO A 16 0.27 20.62 -11.54
N GLN A 17 -0.56 19.65 -11.09
CA GLN A 17 -0.75 19.24 -9.68
C GLN A 17 0.46 18.44 -9.15
N SER A 18 1.61 18.67 -9.74
CA SER A 18 2.76 17.79 -9.80
C SER A 18 3.84 18.31 -8.88
N GLY A 19 3.99 17.69 -7.70
CA GLY A 19 5.20 17.85 -6.91
C GLY A 19 5.17 18.97 -5.87
N LYS A 20 4.04 19.22 -5.20
CA LYS A 20 4.08 19.96 -3.93
C LYS A 20 4.26 19.07 -2.72
N GLU A 21 3.63 17.90 -2.73
CA GLU A 21 3.63 16.99 -1.59
C GLU A 21 4.62 15.84 -1.83
N SER A 22 5.38 15.50 -0.79
CA SER A 22 6.50 14.56 -0.89
C SER A 22 6.09 13.09 -0.72
N GLY A 23 4.85 12.82 -0.31
CA GLY A 23 4.33 11.47 -0.08
C GLY A 23 4.22 10.56 -1.31
N LEU A 24 3.75 9.34 -1.08
CA LEU A 24 3.72 8.27 -2.08
C LEU A 24 2.53 8.40 -3.04
N MET A 25 1.32 8.54 -2.50
CA MET A 25 0.09 8.42 -3.28
C MET A 25 -0.30 9.75 -3.91
N GLY A 26 0.16 9.98 -5.14
CA GLY A 26 -0.05 11.25 -5.85
C GLY A 26 1.03 12.30 -5.58
N GLY A 27 1.92 12.07 -4.63
CA GLY A 27 3.07 12.92 -4.33
C GLY A 27 4.34 12.57 -5.13
N LYS A 28 5.45 13.25 -4.78
CA LYS A 28 6.76 13.11 -5.44
C LYS A 28 7.32 11.70 -5.31
N MET A 29 7.11 11.01 -4.19
CA MET A 29 7.70 9.70 -3.98
C MET A 29 7.14 8.68 -4.98
N GLY A 30 5.82 8.60 -5.17
CA GLY A 30 5.25 7.68 -6.16
C GLY A 30 5.74 7.94 -7.58
N ARG A 31 5.95 9.21 -7.95
CA ARG A 31 6.50 9.62 -9.25
C ARG A 31 7.96 9.22 -9.41
N THR A 32 8.75 9.37 -8.36
CA THR A 32 10.13 8.90 -8.30
C THR A 32 10.20 7.42 -8.63
N LEU A 33 9.39 6.59 -7.95
CA LEU A 33 9.32 5.15 -8.23
C LEU A 33 8.89 4.87 -9.67
N PHE A 34 7.87 5.57 -10.16
CA PHE A 34 7.39 5.41 -11.52
C PHE A 34 8.48 5.73 -12.55
N TYR A 35 9.24 6.80 -12.36
CA TYR A 35 10.31 7.19 -13.28
C TYR A 35 11.52 6.26 -13.21
N TYR A 36 11.88 5.75 -12.03
CA TYR A 36 12.90 4.70 -11.90
C TYR A 36 12.51 3.43 -12.69
N GLU A 37 11.29 2.95 -12.49
CA GLU A 37 10.75 1.79 -13.21
C GLU A 37 10.66 2.05 -14.73
N LEU A 38 10.21 3.25 -15.11
CA LEU A 38 10.12 3.64 -16.52
C LEU A 38 11.49 3.72 -17.18
N SER A 39 12.50 4.23 -16.47
CA SER A 39 13.89 4.28 -16.95
C SER A 39 14.43 2.87 -17.18
N ARG A 40 14.26 1.96 -16.21
CA ARG A 40 14.64 0.55 -16.34
C ARG A 40 13.96 -0.12 -17.52
N MET A 41 12.65 0.06 -17.68
CA MET A 41 11.88 -0.55 -18.76
C MET A 41 12.30 -0.03 -20.15
N THR A 42 12.62 1.26 -20.26
CA THR A 42 12.89 1.92 -21.56
C THR A 42 14.36 2.04 -21.91
N GLY A 43 15.26 1.93 -20.94
CA GLY A 43 16.68 2.26 -21.08
C GLY A 43 16.98 3.75 -21.24
N ILE A 44 15.98 4.62 -21.03
CA ILE A 44 16.14 6.07 -21.20
C ILE A 44 16.61 6.70 -19.89
N LYS A 45 17.85 7.21 -19.90
CA LYS A 45 18.50 7.81 -18.72
C LYS A 45 17.75 9.01 -18.15
N SER A 46 17.14 9.85 -19.00
CA SER A 46 16.47 11.06 -18.53
C SER A 46 15.34 10.81 -17.53
N TYR A 47 14.70 9.62 -17.55
CA TYR A 47 13.72 9.27 -16.53
C TYR A 47 14.37 8.98 -15.17
N ASN A 48 15.53 8.33 -15.15
CA ASN A 48 16.31 8.13 -13.93
C ASN A 48 16.81 9.48 -13.40
N ASP A 49 17.33 10.37 -14.27
CA ASP A 49 17.72 11.73 -13.86
C ASP A 49 16.52 12.51 -13.25
N MET A 50 15.30 12.33 -13.76
CA MET A 50 14.09 12.94 -13.16
C MET A 50 13.72 12.33 -11.80
N ALA A 51 13.91 11.02 -11.63
CA ALA A 51 13.65 10.34 -10.37
C ALA A 51 14.62 10.82 -9.28
N ASP A 52 15.92 10.92 -9.60
CA ASP A 52 16.94 11.39 -8.67
C ASP A 52 16.65 12.82 -8.17
N LEU A 53 16.26 13.73 -9.08
CA LEU A 53 15.89 15.10 -8.70
C LEU A 53 14.69 15.13 -7.74
N LEU A 54 13.67 14.31 -7.98
CA LEU A 54 12.52 14.23 -7.09
C LEU A 54 12.90 13.64 -5.72
N LEU A 55 13.79 12.65 -5.70
CA LEU A 55 14.26 12.03 -4.46
C LEU A 55 15.04 13.03 -3.60
N GLU A 56 15.94 13.83 -4.20
CA GLU A 56 16.66 14.89 -3.51
C GLU A 56 15.71 15.90 -2.85
N GLU A 57 14.65 16.31 -3.57
CA GLU A 57 13.63 17.20 -3.02
C GLU A 57 12.86 16.57 -1.84
N ILE A 58 12.53 15.27 -1.92
CA ILE A 58 11.82 14.55 -0.86
C ILE A 58 12.67 14.49 0.41
N VAL A 59 13.96 14.15 0.27
CA VAL A 59 14.90 14.05 1.40
C VAL A 59 14.98 15.37 2.18
N CYS A 60 14.98 16.50 1.47
CA CYS A 60 14.98 17.83 2.10
C CYS A 60 13.72 18.13 2.94
N ASP A 61 12.61 17.44 2.71
CA ASP A 61 11.34 17.66 3.39
C ASP A 61 11.14 16.75 4.62
N VAL A 62 11.85 15.61 4.71
CA VAL A 62 11.62 14.53 5.70
C VAL A 62 11.60 15.04 7.13
N GLU A 63 12.62 15.82 7.54
CA GLU A 63 12.75 16.33 8.91
C GLU A 63 11.56 17.22 9.35
N ARG A 64 10.79 17.77 8.40
CA ARG A 64 9.67 18.68 8.67
C ARG A 64 8.32 17.97 8.66
N MET A 65 8.28 16.70 8.25
CA MET A 65 7.04 15.94 8.15
C MET A 65 6.60 15.39 9.50
N LYS A 66 5.30 15.48 9.74
CA LYS A 66 4.63 14.92 10.92
C LYS A 66 3.60 13.86 10.56
N ASP A 67 3.17 13.84 9.31
CA ASP A 67 2.26 12.83 8.81
C ASP A 67 3.00 11.50 8.71
N THR A 68 2.43 10.46 9.31
CA THR A 68 2.98 9.10 9.31
C THR A 68 2.26 8.19 8.32
N SER A 69 1.30 8.71 7.55
CA SER A 69 0.53 7.96 6.56
C SER A 69 1.38 7.43 5.39
N LEU A 70 0.87 6.40 4.70
CA LEU A 70 1.40 5.97 3.41
C LEU A 70 1.06 6.96 2.29
N GLU A 71 -0.09 7.63 2.36
CA GLU A 71 -0.58 8.51 1.30
C GLU A 71 0.35 9.71 1.12
N SER A 72 0.53 10.48 2.19
CA SER A 72 1.24 11.76 2.18
C SER A 72 2.45 11.83 3.11
N GLY A 73 2.65 10.82 3.97
CA GLY A 73 3.56 10.88 5.11
C GLY A 73 4.84 10.04 5.01
N LEU A 74 5.51 9.97 6.17
CA LEU A 74 6.79 9.29 6.38
C LEU A 74 6.75 7.79 6.04
N SER A 75 5.63 7.09 6.29
CA SER A 75 5.55 5.65 5.94
C SER A 75 5.61 5.45 4.44
N GLY A 76 4.97 6.34 3.65
CA GLY A 76 4.99 6.28 2.19
C GLY A 76 6.37 6.55 1.61
N ILE A 77 7.08 7.51 2.21
CA ILE A 77 8.45 7.88 1.82
C ILE A 77 9.41 6.76 2.21
N GLY A 78 9.38 6.29 3.45
CA GLY A 78 10.22 5.19 3.91
C GLY A 78 10.01 3.94 3.06
N TRP A 79 8.75 3.59 2.75
CA TRP A 79 8.45 2.44 1.89
C TRP A 79 9.02 2.64 0.48
N GLY A 80 8.90 3.84 -0.08
CA GLY A 80 9.43 4.16 -1.42
C GLY A 80 10.95 4.15 -1.48
N VAL A 81 11.64 4.68 -0.47
CA VAL A 81 13.11 4.62 -0.37
C VAL A 81 13.56 3.17 -0.23
N ASN A 82 12.93 2.38 0.64
CA ASN A 82 13.24 0.96 0.77
C ASN A 82 13.04 0.21 -0.56
N TYR A 83 11.92 0.46 -1.26
CA TYR A 83 11.68 -0.08 -2.59
C TYR A 83 12.80 0.30 -3.57
N ALA A 84 13.27 1.54 -3.53
CA ALA A 84 14.34 2.03 -4.40
C ALA A 84 15.69 1.33 -4.13
N ILE A 85 16.02 1.12 -2.85
CA ILE A 85 17.22 0.40 -2.41
C ILE A 85 17.14 -1.08 -2.84
N GLN A 86 16.04 -1.77 -2.51
CA GLN A 86 15.83 -3.19 -2.84
C GLN A 86 15.87 -3.47 -4.34
N ASN A 87 15.42 -2.50 -5.14
CA ASN A 87 15.49 -2.60 -6.59
C ASN A 87 16.84 -2.11 -7.16
N SER A 88 17.83 -1.68 -6.36
CA SER A 88 19.09 -1.11 -6.84
C SER A 88 18.92 0.11 -7.75
N PHE A 89 17.91 0.94 -7.48
CA PHE A 89 17.76 2.26 -8.10
C PHE A 89 18.64 3.32 -7.43
N VAL A 90 18.89 3.15 -6.13
CA VAL A 90 19.72 4.03 -5.32
C VAL A 90 20.80 3.19 -4.64
N ASP A 91 22.02 3.70 -4.63
CA ASP A 91 23.15 3.13 -3.89
C ASP A 91 23.20 3.79 -2.50
N ALA A 92 22.47 3.20 -1.56
CA ALA A 92 22.37 3.66 -0.18
C ALA A 92 22.30 2.46 0.77
N ASP A 93 22.95 2.61 1.92
CA ASP A 93 22.82 1.64 3.01
C ASP A 93 21.47 1.80 3.70
N GLU A 94 20.98 0.70 4.28
CA GLU A 94 19.69 0.68 4.99
C GLU A 94 19.64 1.66 6.17
N GLU A 95 20.79 2.03 6.72
CA GLU A 95 20.95 3.00 7.83
C GLU A 95 20.36 4.38 7.50
N VAL A 96 20.20 4.73 6.21
CA VAL A 96 19.54 5.97 5.78
C VAL A 96 18.08 6.06 6.26
N LEU A 97 17.45 4.91 6.55
CA LEU A 97 16.07 4.86 7.03
C LEU A 97 15.96 4.95 8.56
N ASP A 98 17.04 4.76 9.31
CA ASP A 98 17.01 4.76 10.78
C ASP A 98 16.51 6.09 11.35
N GLU A 99 16.91 7.21 10.74
CA GLU A 99 16.44 8.54 11.15
C GLU A 99 14.94 8.71 10.88
N LEU A 100 14.45 8.22 9.74
CA LEU A 100 13.02 8.23 9.40
C LEU A 100 12.23 7.34 10.38
N GLU A 101 12.77 6.19 10.76
CA GLU A 101 12.16 5.27 11.73
C GLU A 101 12.03 5.87 13.13
N ASN A 102 13.02 6.65 13.56
CA ASN A 102 12.95 7.39 14.82
C ASN A 102 11.80 8.41 14.84
N TYR A 103 11.45 8.99 13.69
CA TYR A 103 10.28 9.86 13.57
C TYR A 103 8.97 9.08 13.45
N LEU A 104 8.99 7.92 12.78
CA LEU A 104 7.82 7.06 12.61
C LEU A 104 7.37 6.41 13.91
N PHE A 105 8.29 5.88 14.71
CA PHE A 105 7.96 5.06 15.88
C PHE A 105 8.29 5.76 17.21
N THR A 106 7.88 7.03 17.32
CA THR A 106 8.02 7.80 18.57
C THR A 106 7.10 7.29 19.68
N GLU A 107 7.43 7.58 20.96
CA GLU A 107 6.61 7.17 22.12
C GLU A 107 5.18 7.75 22.10
N ASP A 108 4.97 8.86 21.39
CA ASP A 108 3.66 9.52 21.21
C ASP A 108 2.88 8.96 20.00
N TRP A 109 3.10 7.68 19.64
CA TRP A 109 2.36 6.98 18.58
C TRP A 109 0.87 6.80 18.95
N GLU A 110 0.10 7.87 18.81
CA GLU A 110 -1.35 7.88 19.03
C GLU A 110 -2.03 8.66 17.91
N PHE A 111 -2.03 8.16 16.67
CA PHE A 111 -3.18 8.37 15.77
C PHE A 111 -3.05 7.61 14.46
N ILE A 112 -4.06 6.82 14.10
CA ILE A 112 -4.39 6.59 12.70
C ILE A 112 -5.29 7.76 12.29
N ASP A 113 -4.85 8.58 11.34
CA ASP A 113 -5.69 9.65 10.83
C ASP A 113 -6.83 9.09 9.96
N ILE A 114 -8.01 8.97 10.57
CA ILE A 114 -9.24 8.48 9.93
C ILE A 114 -9.83 9.54 8.96
N SER A 115 -9.26 10.75 8.88
CA SER A 115 -9.71 11.81 7.96
C SER A 115 -9.07 11.75 6.56
N SER A 116 -8.09 10.87 6.37
CA SER A 116 -7.40 10.63 5.10
C SER A 116 -8.24 9.84 4.09
N THR A 117 -7.86 9.89 2.81
CA THR A 117 -8.45 9.04 1.75
C THR A 117 -8.20 7.56 2.05
N PHE A 118 -7.05 7.28 2.66
CA PHE A 118 -6.55 5.96 3.00
C PHE A 118 -6.26 5.82 4.49
N THR A 119 -7.03 4.97 5.13
CA THR A 119 -6.96 4.72 6.58
C THR A 119 -6.07 3.54 6.94
N PHE A 120 -5.01 3.28 6.17
CA PHE A 120 -4.12 2.15 6.40
C PHE A 120 -3.44 2.19 7.77
N LEU A 121 -3.11 1.01 8.32
CA LEU A 121 -2.07 0.86 9.33
C LEU A 121 -0.70 1.08 8.67
N SER A 122 -0.43 2.34 8.34
CA SER A 122 0.64 2.74 7.41
C SER A 122 2.05 2.28 7.81
N PRO A 123 2.50 2.42 9.07
CA PRO A 123 3.83 1.96 9.44
C PRO A 123 3.96 0.45 9.46
N ALA A 124 2.86 -0.30 9.60
CA ALA A 124 2.93 -1.76 9.53
C ALA A 124 3.26 -2.24 8.11
N ILE A 125 2.77 -1.54 7.09
CA ILE A 125 3.11 -1.81 5.70
C ILE A 125 4.57 -1.43 5.41
N TYR A 126 5.03 -0.28 5.91
CA TYR A 126 6.44 0.11 5.84
C TYR A 126 7.35 -0.92 6.52
N LEU A 127 7.07 -1.23 7.79
CA LEU A 127 7.88 -2.14 8.58
C LEU A 127 7.99 -3.52 7.91
N LEU A 128 6.86 -4.04 7.41
CA LEU A 128 6.87 -5.33 6.75
C LEU A 128 7.74 -5.34 5.48
N SER A 129 7.82 -4.25 4.72
CA SER A 129 8.70 -4.21 3.53
C SER A 129 10.18 -4.21 3.89
N LYS A 130 10.55 -3.80 5.10
CA LYS A 130 11.93 -3.85 5.61
C LYS A 130 12.31 -5.23 6.14
N LEU A 131 11.40 -5.84 6.89
CA LEU A 131 11.71 -7.08 7.61
C LEU A 131 12.07 -8.24 6.65
N GLU A 132 11.51 -8.29 5.44
CA GLU A 132 11.69 -9.42 4.50
C GLU A 132 13.15 -9.73 4.13
N GLU A 133 14.11 -8.82 4.36
CA GLU A 133 15.52 -8.97 3.92
C GLU A 133 16.55 -8.89 5.08
N THR A 134 16.19 -8.39 6.27
CA THR A 134 17.14 -8.23 7.40
C THR A 134 16.91 -9.24 8.53
N PRO A 135 17.96 -9.92 9.06
CA PRO A 135 17.83 -10.69 10.30
C PRO A 135 17.45 -9.74 11.43
N VAL A 136 16.23 -9.90 11.94
CA VAL A 136 15.56 -9.04 12.93
C VAL A 136 16.56 -8.48 13.94
N SER A 137 16.88 -7.20 13.79
CA SER A 137 17.63 -6.45 14.79
C SER A 137 16.70 -6.15 15.98
N VAL A 138 17.29 -5.95 17.16
CA VAL A 138 16.60 -5.67 18.43
C VAL A 138 15.54 -4.54 18.39
N PRO A 139 15.66 -3.43 17.62
CA PRO A 139 14.63 -2.38 17.60
C PRO A 139 13.28 -2.83 17.04
N TYR A 140 13.24 -3.80 16.12
CA TYR A 140 12.01 -4.16 15.42
C TYR A 140 11.00 -4.91 16.29
N ASP A 141 11.46 -5.66 17.31
CA ASP A 141 10.57 -6.34 18.25
C ASP A 141 9.66 -5.35 19.01
N ASN A 142 10.19 -4.17 19.33
CA ASN A 142 9.42 -3.11 19.98
C ASN A 142 8.35 -2.54 19.02
N TYR A 143 8.74 -2.23 17.78
CA TYR A 143 7.82 -1.70 16.77
C TYR A 143 6.72 -2.71 16.42
N LEU A 144 7.07 -3.99 16.31
CA LEU A 144 6.11 -5.08 16.13
C LEU A 144 5.09 -5.13 17.27
N SER A 145 5.56 -5.06 18.50
CA SER A 145 4.69 -5.08 19.69
C SER A 145 3.71 -3.90 19.69
N ILE A 146 4.19 -2.69 19.37
CA ILE A 146 3.35 -1.48 19.26
C ILE A 146 2.27 -1.65 18.18
N LEU A 147 2.63 -2.15 17.00
CA LEU A 147 1.71 -2.32 15.89
C LEU A 147 0.67 -3.42 16.13
N ILE A 148 1.08 -4.53 16.78
CA ILE A 148 0.15 -5.60 17.18
C ILE A 148 -0.82 -5.10 18.24
N GLU A 149 -0.36 -4.34 19.24
CA GLU A 149 -1.24 -3.73 20.24
C GLU A 149 -2.18 -2.69 19.60
N THR A 150 -1.71 -1.95 18.59
CA THR A 150 -2.55 -1.06 17.79
C THR A 150 -3.67 -1.84 17.07
N CYS A 151 -3.38 -3.00 16.47
CA CYS A 151 -4.43 -3.87 15.92
C CYS A 151 -5.48 -4.23 16.98
N LYS A 152 -5.04 -4.67 18.17
CA LYS A 152 -5.93 -5.07 19.27
C LYS A 152 -6.80 -3.92 19.77
N SER A 153 -6.22 -2.73 19.92
CA SER A 153 -6.97 -1.56 20.37
C SER A 153 -8.07 -1.18 19.38
N HIS A 154 -7.80 -1.30 18.07
CA HIS A 154 -8.82 -1.08 17.05
C HIS A 154 -9.98 -2.04 17.18
N PHE A 155 -9.75 -3.35 17.39
CA PHE A 155 -10.84 -4.32 17.57
C PHE A 155 -11.56 -4.21 18.92
N SER A 156 -10.89 -3.67 19.94
CA SER A 156 -11.51 -3.38 21.25
C SER A 156 -12.53 -2.22 21.18
N ILE A 157 -12.34 -1.27 20.27
CA ILE A 157 -13.24 -0.12 20.10
C ILE A 157 -14.42 -0.49 19.17
N LYS A 158 -15.66 -0.26 19.62
CA LYS A 158 -16.91 -0.50 18.85
C LYS A 158 -17.13 0.41 17.63
N LYS A 159 -16.12 1.14 17.18
CA LYS A 159 -16.20 2.01 15.99
C LYS A 159 -16.11 1.14 14.73
N SER A 160 -16.85 1.48 13.69
CA SER A 160 -16.68 0.83 12.39
C SER A 160 -15.27 1.07 11.86
N LYS A 161 -14.68 0.04 11.25
CA LYS A 161 -13.42 0.06 10.53
C LYS A 161 -13.70 0.04 9.04
N THR A 162 -12.93 0.84 8.31
CA THR A 162 -12.83 0.84 6.85
C THR A 162 -12.15 -0.44 6.37
N LEU A 163 -12.39 -0.82 5.12
CA LEU A 163 -11.83 -2.06 4.58
C LEU A 163 -10.35 -1.96 4.24
N ASP A 164 -9.87 -0.80 3.80
CA ASP A 164 -8.44 -0.56 3.57
C ASP A 164 -7.63 -0.69 4.87
N LEU A 165 -8.16 -0.24 6.02
CA LEU A 165 -7.55 -0.51 7.33
C LEU A 165 -7.49 -2.01 7.61
N ILE A 166 -8.60 -2.73 7.42
CA ILE A 166 -8.65 -4.19 7.63
C ILE A 166 -7.67 -4.92 6.71
N ASN A 167 -7.57 -4.50 5.44
CA ASN A 167 -6.65 -5.06 4.47
C ASN A 167 -5.20 -4.86 4.92
N SER A 168 -4.83 -3.66 5.35
CA SER A 168 -3.48 -3.39 5.86
C SER A 168 -3.13 -4.19 7.12
N MET A 169 -4.09 -4.34 8.05
CA MET A 169 -3.91 -5.18 9.24
C MET A 169 -3.74 -6.65 8.88
N LEU A 170 -4.60 -7.18 8.00
CA LEU A 170 -4.51 -8.57 7.57
C LEU A 170 -3.23 -8.84 6.78
N TYR A 171 -2.85 -7.92 5.88
CA TYR A 171 -1.59 -7.96 5.15
C TYR A 171 -0.38 -8.05 6.09
N PHE A 172 -0.33 -7.16 7.09
CA PHE A 172 0.71 -7.16 8.11
C PHE A 172 0.79 -8.49 8.86
N LEU A 173 -0.34 -8.95 9.42
CA LEU A 173 -0.40 -10.19 10.21
C LEU A 173 -0.01 -11.42 9.38
N LEU A 174 -0.45 -11.49 8.11
CA LEU A 174 -0.05 -12.56 7.20
C LEU A 174 1.44 -12.49 6.87
N GLY A 175 2.00 -11.29 6.71
CA GLY A 175 3.43 -11.07 6.55
C GLY A 175 4.25 -11.62 7.71
N LEU A 176 3.87 -11.29 8.95
CA LEU A 176 4.52 -11.83 10.14
C LEU A 176 4.51 -13.37 10.15
N LYS A 177 3.40 -13.99 9.73
CA LYS A 177 3.31 -15.45 9.62
C LYS A 177 4.26 -16.01 8.55
N ARG A 178 4.34 -15.39 7.37
CA ARG A 178 5.28 -15.82 6.30
C ARG A 178 6.73 -15.78 6.78
N MET A 179 7.05 -14.80 7.60
CA MET A 179 8.37 -14.58 8.17
C MET A 179 8.68 -15.46 9.39
N ASN A 180 7.76 -16.32 9.82
CA ASN A 180 7.86 -17.11 11.06
C ASN A 180 8.09 -16.24 12.32
N VAL A 181 7.61 -14.99 12.33
CA VAL A 181 7.60 -14.15 13.53
C VAL A 181 6.50 -14.68 14.45
N CYS A 182 6.90 -15.39 15.51
CA CYS A 182 5.96 -15.97 16.46
C CYS A 182 5.54 -14.95 17.51
N HIS A 183 4.38 -14.33 17.33
CA HIS A 183 3.73 -13.52 18.35
C HIS A 183 2.36 -14.10 18.71
N GLN A 184 2.10 -14.24 20.01
CA GLN A 184 0.91 -14.93 20.55
C GLN A 184 -0.43 -14.33 20.08
N ASP A 185 -0.43 -13.03 19.75
CA ASP A 185 -1.65 -12.30 19.35
C ASP A 185 -1.94 -12.35 17.85
N VAL A 186 -1.06 -12.89 17.00
CA VAL A 186 -1.24 -12.86 15.53
C VAL A 186 -2.45 -13.69 15.08
N ASP A 187 -2.55 -14.95 15.52
CA ASP A 187 -3.68 -15.81 15.17
C ASP A 187 -5.02 -15.35 15.78
N PRO A 188 -5.06 -14.93 17.07
CA PRO A 188 -6.25 -14.29 17.65
C PRO A 188 -6.73 -13.08 16.85
N LEU A 189 -5.84 -12.19 16.42
CA LEU A 189 -6.20 -11.01 15.63
C LEU A 189 -6.75 -11.37 14.25
N ILE A 190 -6.19 -12.37 13.58
CA ILE A 190 -6.76 -12.86 12.30
C ILE A 190 -8.18 -13.39 12.53
N HIS A 191 -8.41 -14.13 13.63
CA HIS A 191 -9.75 -14.60 13.99
C HIS A 191 -10.73 -13.44 14.29
N GLU A 192 -10.28 -12.38 14.97
CA GLU A 192 -11.07 -11.18 15.21
C GLU A 192 -11.43 -10.45 13.91
N ILE A 193 -10.48 -10.32 12.97
CA ILE A 193 -10.75 -9.77 11.63
C ILE A 193 -11.84 -10.58 10.93
N LEU A 194 -11.72 -11.91 10.88
CA LEU A 194 -12.72 -12.76 10.24
C LEU A 194 -14.10 -12.63 10.89
N SER A 195 -14.14 -12.59 12.23
CA SER A 195 -15.39 -12.40 12.99
C SER A 195 -16.01 -11.02 12.73
N TYR A 196 -15.19 -9.98 12.60
CA TYR A 196 -15.64 -8.64 12.25
C TYR A 196 -16.28 -8.60 10.85
N LEU A 197 -15.67 -9.28 9.87
CA LEU A 197 -16.18 -9.35 8.49
C LEU A 197 -17.53 -10.08 8.37
N ILE A 198 -17.84 -10.99 9.30
CA ILE A 198 -19.13 -11.69 9.36
C ILE A 198 -20.20 -10.84 10.04
N SER A 199 -19.84 -10.20 11.16
CA SER A 199 -20.80 -9.56 12.06
C SER A 199 -21.33 -8.19 11.62
N HIS A 200 -20.69 -7.53 10.65
CA HIS A 200 -21.05 -6.17 10.27
C HIS A 200 -21.95 -6.12 9.04
N GLU A 201 -23.23 -5.81 9.25
CA GLU A 201 -24.19 -5.55 8.19
C GLU A 201 -23.80 -4.28 7.42
N LYS A 202 -23.36 -4.49 6.17
CA LYS A 202 -23.20 -3.49 5.09
C LYS A 202 -21.98 -2.59 5.20
N MET A 203 -20.88 -3.10 4.64
CA MET A 203 -19.82 -2.25 4.09
C MET A 203 -20.43 -1.42 2.95
N LYS A 204 -20.25 -0.09 3.01
CA LYS A 204 -20.87 0.86 2.08
C LYS A 204 -20.37 0.67 0.64
N ASN A 205 -21.10 1.29 -0.30
CA ASN A 205 -20.64 1.52 -1.67
C ASN A 205 -19.24 2.17 -1.67
N ASP A 206 -18.47 1.92 -2.72
CA ASP A 206 -17.05 2.32 -2.93
C ASP A 206 -16.00 1.38 -2.33
N SER A 207 -16.43 0.24 -1.81
CA SER A 207 -15.57 -0.80 -1.22
C SER A 207 -15.06 -1.86 -2.20
N ARG A 208 -15.51 -1.88 -3.46
CA ARG A 208 -15.22 -3.01 -4.39
C ARG A 208 -13.72 -3.25 -4.62
N GLY A 209 -12.92 -2.18 -4.66
CA GLY A 209 -11.47 -2.27 -4.74
C GLY A 209 -10.87 -2.93 -3.51
N ASP A 210 -11.26 -2.46 -2.32
CA ASP A 210 -10.82 -3.01 -1.04
C ASP A 210 -11.26 -4.48 -0.87
N VAL A 211 -12.50 -4.81 -1.23
CA VAL A 211 -13.03 -6.19 -1.19
C VAL A 211 -12.23 -7.12 -2.09
N SER A 212 -11.82 -6.66 -3.27
CA SER A 212 -10.99 -7.43 -4.19
C SER A 212 -9.64 -7.81 -3.56
N ILE A 213 -8.99 -6.84 -2.93
CA ILE A 213 -7.73 -7.05 -2.22
C ILE A 213 -7.94 -7.98 -1.02
N LEU A 214 -9.00 -7.76 -0.24
CA LEU A 214 -9.32 -8.58 0.93
C LEU A 214 -9.53 -10.05 0.56
N LEU A 215 -10.28 -10.32 -0.50
CA LEU A 215 -10.48 -11.68 -1.00
C LEU A 215 -9.16 -12.34 -1.39
N SER A 216 -8.20 -11.60 -1.93
CA SER A 216 -6.86 -12.12 -2.26
C SER A 216 -5.99 -12.35 -1.03
N LEU A 217 -6.06 -11.48 -0.02
CA LEU A 217 -5.39 -11.71 1.27
C LEU A 217 -5.96 -12.95 1.98
N LEU A 218 -7.28 -13.11 1.99
CA LEU A 218 -7.92 -14.27 2.61
C LEU A 218 -7.48 -15.61 1.98
N LYS A 219 -7.18 -15.65 0.68
CA LYS A 219 -6.66 -16.86 0.02
C LYS A 219 -5.34 -17.34 0.65
N GLN A 220 -4.53 -16.44 1.19
CA GLN A 220 -3.23 -16.77 1.79
C GLN A 220 -3.32 -17.40 3.19
N ILE A 221 -4.48 -17.35 3.85
CA ILE A 221 -4.66 -18.05 5.13
C ILE A 221 -4.56 -19.57 4.86
N PRO A 222 -3.56 -20.29 5.42
CA PRO A 222 -3.20 -21.66 5.00
C PRO A 222 -4.31 -22.71 5.15
N HIS A 223 -5.20 -22.51 6.13
CA HIS A 223 -6.29 -23.43 6.42
C HIS A 223 -7.64 -22.77 6.19
N SER A 224 -8.55 -23.50 5.54
CA SER A 224 -9.95 -23.10 5.47
C SER A 224 -10.61 -23.43 6.80
N THR A 225 -11.28 -22.44 7.39
CA THR A 225 -12.13 -22.58 8.56
C THR A 225 -13.53 -22.15 8.19
N ASP A 226 -14.56 -22.66 8.88
CA ASP A 226 -15.95 -22.24 8.66
C ASP A 226 -16.08 -20.71 8.70
N LEU A 227 -15.37 -20.08 9.64
CA LEU A 227 -15.29 -18.64 9.79
C LEU A 227 -14.70 -17.93 8.54
N LYS A 228 -13.61 -18.47 7.97
CA LYS A 228 -13.03 -17.93 6.75
C LYS A 228 -13.98 -18.08 5.57
N GLU A 229 -14.63 -19.23 5.43
CA GLU A 229 -15.55 -19.52 4.33
C GLU A 229 -16.78 -18.60 4.37
N GLU A 230 -17.33 -18.37 5.56
CA GLU A 230 -18.43 -17.44 5.78
C GLU A 230 -18.04 -15.99 5.47
N ALA A 231 -16.88 -15.53 5.96
CA ALA A 231 -16.36 -14.21 5.64
C ALA A 231 -16.16 -14.02 4.12
N VAL A 232 -15.61 -15.03 3.42
CA VAL A 232 -15.45 -15.01 1.96
C VAL A 232 -16.79 -14.97 1.23
N ALA A 233 -17.80 -15.71 1.71
CA ALA A 233 -19.13 -15.70 1.12
C ALA A 233 -19.78 -14.31 1.20
N ASN A 234 -19.74 -13.68 2.39
CA ASN A 234 -20.26 -12.33 2.61
C ASN A 234 -19.56 -11.29 1.72
N LEU A 235 -18.23 -11.37 1.61
CA LEU A 235 -17.46 -10.46 0.77
C LEU A 235 -17.76 -10.63 -0.74
N LYS A 236 -18.00 -11.87 -1.21
CA LYS A 236 -18.41 -12.11 -2.60
C LYS A 236 -19.76 -11.49 -2.91
N GLU A 237 -20.70 -11.52 -1.98
CA GLU A 237 -22.00 -10.84 -2.15
C GLU A 237 -21.82 -9.32 -2.30
N ILE A 238 -20.94 -8.72 -1.49
CA ILE A 238 -20.59 -7.29 -1.58
C ILE A 238 -19.89 -6.97 -2.91
N ALA A 239 -18.95 -7.80 -3.34
CA ALA A 239 -18.25 -7.64 -4.61
C ALA A 239 -19.22 -7.68 -5.81
N ASN A 240 -20.24 -8.54 -5.75
CA ASN A 240 -21.24 -8.69 -6.81
C ASN A 240 -22.24 -7.52 -6.86
N SER A 241 -22.52 -6.88 -5.73
CA SER A 241 -23.50 -5.78 -5.63
C SER A 241 -22.88 -4.39 -5.81
N SER A 242 -21.59 -4.22 -5.53
CA SER A 242 -20.89 -2.94 -5.67
C SER A 242 -20.45 -2.69 -7.11
N GLN A 243 -20.43 -1.44 -7.58
CA GLN A 243 -19.88 -1.09 -8.89
C GLN A 243 -18.41 -0.66 -8.80
N TRP A 244 -17.68 -0.80 -9.90
CA TRP A 244 -16.36 -0.19 -10.04
C TRP A 244 -16.51 1.30 -10.36
N ASN A 245 -15.87 2.14 -9.55
CA ASN A 245 -15.72 3.57 -9.81
C ASN A 245 -14.27 3.99 -9.58
N LEU A 246 -13.97 5.27 -9.82
CA LEU A 246 -12.62 5.80 -9.72
C LEU A 246 -11.98 5.54 -8.35
N VAL A 247 -12.73 5.74 -7.26
CA VAL A 247 -12.25 5.51 -5.89
C VAL A 247 -11.89 4.03 -5.69
N ALA A 248 -12.77 3.12 -6.12
CA ALA A 248 -12.51 1.68 -6.06
C ALA A 248 -11.26 1.29 -6.87
N TYR A 249 -11.05 1.85 -8.06
CA TYR A 249 -9.85 1.61 -8.86
C TYR A 249 -8.60 2.18 -8.19
N LYS A 250 -8.66 3.42 -7.69
CA LYS A 250 -7.55 4.05 -6.97
C LYS A 250 -7.11 3.19 -5.79
N LYS A 251 -8.06 2.74 -4.97
CA LYS A 251 -7.79 1.87 -3.82
C LYS A 251 -7.25 0.51 -4.22
N PHE A 252 -7.82 -0.11 -5.24
CA PHE A 252 -7.36 -1.40 -5.75
C PHE A 252 -5.91 -1.31 -6.26
N LEU A 253 -5.59 -0.33 -7.11
CA LEU A 253 -4.28 -0.21 -7.73
C LEU A 253 -3.17 0.06 -6.71
N TRP A 254 -3.40 0.96 -5.75
CA TRP A 254 -2.39 1.23 -4.72
C TRP A 254 -2.13 0.03 -3.83
N GLN A 255 -3.17 -0.67 -3.38
CA GLN A 255 -3.00 -1.90 -2.59
C GLN A 255 -2.40 -3.03 -3.42
N GLN A 256 -2.73 -3.13 -4.71
CA GLN A 256 -2.12 -4.10 -5.62
C GLN A 256 -0.62 -3.89 -5.74
N PHE A 257 -0.18 -2.64 -5.81
CA PHE A 257 1.23 -2.28 -5.86
C PHE A 257 1.94 -2.50 -4.52
N LEU A 258 1.34 -2.07 -3.41
CA LEU A 258 1.94 -2.16 -2.07
C LEU A 258 2.00 -3.59 -1.53
N PHE A 259 1.05 -4.46 -1.88
CA PHE A 259 0.93 -5.82 -1.35
C PHE A 259 1.38 -6.89 -2.35
N ALA A 260 2.12 -6.50 -3.39
CA ALA A 260 2.42 -7.33 -4.56
C ALA A 260 2.95 -8.72 -4.18
N ASP A 261 3.82 -8.82 -3.16
CA ASP A 261 4.45 -10.06 -2.71
C ASP A 261 3.47 -11.05 -2.06
N SER A 262 2.32 -10.56 -1.62
CA SER A 262 1.30 -11.35 -0.94
C SER A 262 0.17 -11.81 -1.87
N ILE A 263 -0.42 -10.87 -2.61
CA ILE A 263 -1.65 -11.13 -3.36
C ILE A 263 -1.43 -11.67 -4.78
N GLY A 264 -0.21 -11.59 -5.31
CA GLY A 264 0.10 -11.94 -6.69
C GLY A 264 -0.69 -11.08 -7.70
N GLU A 265 -0.48 -11.31 -8.99
CA GLU A 265 -1.13 -10.52 -10.04
C GLU A 265 -2.59 -10.99 -10.26
N GLU A 266 -3.57 -10.15 -9.93
CA GLU A 266 -4.95 -10.36 -10.38
C GLU A 266 -5.11 -9.83 -11.83
N ASP A 267 -4.55 -10.58 -12.78
CA ASP A 267 -4.39 -10.17 -14.18
C ASP A 267 -5.69 -9.70 -14.84
N SER A 268 -6.77 -10.44 -14.61
CA SER A 268 -8.04 -10.25 -15.30
C SER A 268 -8.71 -8.90 -14.99
N LYS A 269 -8.52 -8.36 -13.79
CA LYS A 269 -9.19 -7.12 -13.35
C LYS A 269 -8.52 -5.88 -13.92
N LEU A 270 -7.19 -5.89 -14.03
CA LEU A 270 -6.45 -4.76 -14.62
C LEU A 270 -6.74 -4.64 -16.13
N ASP A 271 -6.87 -5.77 -16.82
CA ASP A 271 -7.19 -5.79 -18.24
C ASP A 271 -8.64 -5.33 -18.49
N GLU A 272 -9.60 -5.78 -17.67
CA GLU A 272 -10.99 -5.29 -17.70
C GLU A 272 -11.05 -3.77 -17.52
N PHE A 273 -10.30 -3.24 -16.55
CA PHE A 273 -10.20 -1.81 -16.32
C PHE A 273 -9.68 -1.05 -17.55
N LEU A 274 -8.56 -1.52 -18.12
CA LEU A 274 -7.93 -0.88 -19.28
C LEU A 274 -8.82 -0.84 -20.53
N LEU A 275 -9.75 -1.78 -20.68
CA LEU A 275 -10.69 -1.81 -21.81
C LEU A 275 -11.73 -0.70 -21.76
N HIS A 276 -12.08 -0.24 -20.54
CA HIS A 276 -13.19 0.69 -20.33
C HIS A 276 -12.74 2.08 -19.85
N PHE A 277 -11.44 2.27 -19.60
CA PHE A 277 -10.94 3.49 -19.01
C PHE A 277 -10.62 4.58 -20.05
N ASP A 278 -11.23 5.75 -19.86
CA ASP A 278 -10.89 6.95 -20.61
C ASP A 278 -9.80 7.76 -19.89
N PHE A 279 -8.58 7.64 -20.41
CA PHE A 279 -7.37 8.31 -19.92
C PHE A 279 -7.40 9.84 -20.02
N GLU A 280 -8.37 10.42 -20.75
CA GLU A 280 -8.38 11.87 -21.06
C GLU A 280 -9.30 12.67 -20.12
N THR A 281 -10.01 12.00 -19.22
CA THR A 281 -10.81 12.66 -18.18
C THR A 281 -9.91 13.30 -17.11
N GLU A 282 -10.37 14.39 -16.49
CA GLU A 282 -9.61 15.05 -15.42
C GLU A 282 -9.44 14.14 -14.19
N ASP A 283 -10.50 13.40 -13.87
CA ASP A 283 -10.57 12.38 -12.83
C ASP A 283 -9.56 11.24 -13.05
N ALA A 284 -9.25 10.90 -14.30
CA ALA A 284 -8.30 9.83 -14.61
C ALA A 284 -6.91 10.06 -14.02
N LYS A 285 -6.51 11.32 -13.85
CA LYS A 285 -5.16 11.71 -13.38
C LYS A 285 -4.80 11.10 -12.03
N GLU A 286 -5.78 10.91 -11.14
CA GLU A 286 -5.55 10.38 -9.79
C GLU A 286 -5.08 8.93 -9.76
N ILE A 287 -5.34 8.17 -10.84
CA ILE A 287 -5.05 6.75 -10.90
C ILE A 287 -3.99 6.39 -11.94
N LEU A 288 -3.55 7.34 -12.76
CA LEU A 288 -2.49 7.13 -13.74
C LEU A 288 -1.19 6.63 -13.11
N LEU A 289 -0.82 7.18 -11.96
CA LEU A 289 0.41 6.83 -11.26
C LEU A 289 0.39 5.38 -10.76
N PRO A 290 -0.56 4.95 -9.91
CA PRO A 290 -0.60 3.56 -9.46
C PRO A 290 -0.89 2.58 -10.61
N LEU A 291 -1.66 2.99 -11.63
CA LEU A 291 -1.86 2.18 -12.84
C LEU A 291 -0.55 1.93 -13.58
N GLY A 292 0.24 2.99 -13.78
CA GLY A 292 1.55 2.91 -14.45
C GLY A 292 2.51 1.98 -13.71
N LEU A 293 2.59 2.11 -12.39
CA LEU A 293 3.40 1.25 -11.52
C LEU A 293 2.97 -0.23 -11.62
N CYS A 294 1.67 -0.52 -11.47
CA CYS A 294 1.14 -1.88 -11.62
C CYS A 294 1.46 -2.47 -13.00
N LEU A 295 1.30 -1.69 -14.08
CA LEU A 295 1.58 -2.17 -15.44
C LEU A 295 3.06 -2.43 -15.72
N ILE A 296 3.97 -1.70 -15.06
CA ILE A 296 5.40 -1.96 -15.20
C ILE A 296 5.80 -3.18 -14.37
N ASN A 297 5.28 -3.33 -13.15
CA ASN A 297 5.57 -4.51 -12.32
C ASN A 297 5.08 -5.82 -12.97
N LYS A 298 3.94 -5.79 -13.69
CA LYS A 298 3.47 -6.91 -14.54
C LYS A 298 4.45 -7.42 -15.61
N LYS A 299 5.54 -6.70 -15.85
CA LYS A 299 6.52 -7.02 -16.90
C LYS A 299 7.85 -7.55 -16.33
N LYS A 300 8.02 -7.53 -15.01
CA LYS A 300 9.19 -8.09 -14.34
C LYS A 300 9.07 -9.61 -14.28
#